data_AF-A0A1G7NQY9-F1
#
_entry.id   AF-A0A1G7NQY9-F1
#
_cell.length_a   1.000
_cell.length_b   1.000
_cell.length_c   1.000
_cell.angle_alpha   90.00
_cell.angle_beta   90.00
_cell.angle_gamma   90.00
#
_symmetry.space_group_name_H-M   'P 1'
#
loop_
_entity.id
_entity.type
_entity.pdbx_description
1 polymer ?
#
loop_
_entity_poly.entity_id
_entity_poly.type
_entity_poly.pdbx_seq_one_letter_code
_entity_poly.pdbx_strand_id
1 'polypeptide(L)'
;MRILTFLLVLCCFYSGVSAQSNFFNSKNAYLGQSPPNDTPRVFAKQMLVPDSGIAMGRSAFSADGKEFYYGNSMHWFNAKGNKIRYFKYERNGWQGPFVLNYDYSTPTFSVDGRSMYFAGKGDGKHSYVWISHRNKAGWTDPVVFLKKDYGLYNFMPTNSGTFYAGSNANAGSVKDYSTYDFCKLTIFKTDIVIKSLGPVINTPAFDGDFYVAPDESYMIISYKEKPDYECELGITFRKPDHHSWTAPLNLGPLINDGDAHRWGEYVTPDGKYLIYTKGTGEKDCCLYWVRFDTLKAKLKKEALGR
;
A
#
# COMPACT_ATOMS: atom_id res chain seq x y z
N MET A 1 -37.29 58.14 -20.97
CA MET A 1 -36.96 56.73 -20.64
C MET A 1 -35.43 56.65 -20.48
N ARG A 2 -34.92 56.64 -19.24
CA ARG A 2 -33.47 56.65 -18.95
C ARG A 2 -32.98 55.21 -18.82
N ILE A 3 -31.98 54.85 -19.61
CA ILE A 3 -31.32 53.53 -19.60
C ILE A 3 -30.25 53.54 -18.50
N LEU A 4 -30.33 52.57 -17.60
CA LEU A 4 -29.38 52.36 -16.50
C LEU A 4 -28.36 51.31 -16.93
N THR A 5 -27.09 51.70 -17.10
CA THR A 5 -26.00 50.78 -17.45
C THR A 5 -25.35 50.28 -16.16
N PHE A 6 -25.49 48.98 -15.87
CA PHE A 6 -24.79 48.31 -14.77
C PHE A 6 -23.34 48.01 -15.20
N LEU A 7 -22.36 48.57 -14.49
CA LEU A 7 -20.95 48.24 -14.64
C LEU A 7 -20.64 47.00 -13.78
N LEU A 8 -20.28 45.89 -14.41
CA LEU A 8 -19.87 44.66 -13.72
C LEU A 8 -18.35 44.70 -13.50
N VAL A 9 -17.91 44.90 -12.26
CA VAL A 9 -16.49 44.83 -11.88
C VAL A 9 -16.10 43.37 -11.67
N LEU A 10 -15.35 42.80 -12.62
CA LEU A 10 -14.73 41.48 -12.48
C LEU A 10 -13.49 41.59 -11.57
N CYS A 11 -13.61 41.21 -10.30
CA CYS A 11 -12.46 40.97 -9.44
C CYS A 11 -11.83 39.61 -9.77
N CYS A 12 -10.84 39.61 -10.67
CA CYS A 12 -9.96 38.45 -10.87
C CYS A 12 -9.04 38.30 -9.65
N PHE A 13 -9.40 37.43 -8.71
CA PHE A 13 -8.45 36.93 -7.72
C PHE A 13 -7.45 36.01 -8.42
N TYR A 14 -6.29 36.55 -8.78
CA TYR A 14 -5.09 35.77 -9.04
C TYR A 14 -4.60 35.21 -7.70
N SER A 15 -5.13 34.06 -7.30
CA SER A 15 -4.47 33.21 -6.31
C SER A 15 -3.27 32.58 -6.99
N GLY A 16 -2.10 33.21 -6.80
CA GLY A 16 -0.82 32.60 -7.13
C GLY A 16 -0.69 31.29 -6.37
N VAL A 17 -0.96 30.17 -7.04
CA VAL A 17 -0.52 28.85 -6.60
C VAL A 17 1.00 28.87 -6.73
N SER A 18 1.67 29.32 -5.66
CA SER A 18 3.06 28.96 -5.45
C SER A 18 3.10 27.44 -5.50
N ALA A 19 3.74 26.87 -6.53
CA ALA A 19 4.03 25.45 -6.60
C ALA A 19 4.90 25.11 -5.38
N GLN A 20 4.26 24.70 -4.30
CA GLN A 20 4.96 24.26 -3.10
C GLN A 20 5.85 23.11 -3.55
N SER A 21 7.17 23.29 -3.44
CA SER A 21 8.13 22.26 -3.82
C SER A 21 7.75 20.95 -3.13
N ASN A 22 7.40 19.94 -3.91
CA ASN A 22 7.00 18.64 -3.39
C ASN A 22 8.10 18.12 -2.44
N PHE A 23 7.77 17.84 -1.18
CA PHE A 23 8.72 17.39 -0.16
C PHE A 23 9.53 16.17 -0.60
N PHE A 24 8.94 15.29 -1.43
CA PHE A 24 9.60 14.14 -2.03
C PHE A 24 10.83 14.48 -2.90
N ASN A 25 10.96 15.72 -3.37
CA ASN A 25 12.12 16.18 -4.14
C ASN A 25 13.23 16.76 -3.24
N SER A 26 13.03 16.80 -1.92
CA SER A 26 14.04 17.29 -0.98
C SER A 26 14.98 16.18 -0.52
N LYS A 27 16.19 16.54 -0.08
CA LYS A 27 17.13 15.62 0.59
C LYS A 27 16.59 15.01 1.88
N ASN A 28 15.52 15.57 2.42
CA ASN A 28 14.88 15.13 3.66
C ASN A 28 13.74 14.14 3.40
N ALA A 29 13.36 13.88 2.15
CA ALA A 29 12.39 12.86 1.81
C ALA A 29 12.85 11.47 2.27
N TYR A 30 11.92 10.52 2.33
CA TYR A 30 12.22 9.10 2.55
C TYR A 30 13.10 8.83 3.78
N LEU A 31 12.76 9.41 4.94
CA LEU A 31 13.55 9.29 6.17
C LEU A 31 15.02 9.76 6.03
N GLY A 32 15.29 10.69 5.11
CA GLY A 32 16.64 11.19 4.82
C GLY A 32 17.57 10.17 4.16
N GLN A 33 17.03 9.06 3.65
CA GLN A 33 17.81 8.04 2.97
C GLN A 33 18.24 8.49 1.56
N SER A 34 19.45 8.15 1.14
CA SER A 34 19.90 8.36 -0.24
C SER A 34 19.11 7.45 -1.19
N PRO A 35 18.33 8.00 -2.14
CA PRO A 35 17.46 7.19 -2.97
C PRO A 35 18.23 6.18 -3.84
N PRO A 36 17.75 4.93 -3.96
CA PRO A 36 18.36 3.91 -4.81
C PRO A 36 18.15 4.23 -6.29
N ASN A 37 18.92 3.56 -7.14
CA ASN A 37 18.65 3.41 -8.55
C ASN A 37 17.73 2.17 -8.77
N ASP A 38 17.95 1.44 -9.86
CA ASP A 38 17.25 0.20 -10.21
C ASP A 38 17.66 -1.03 -9.39
N THR A 39 18.67 -0.91 -8.53
CA THR A 39 19.10 -1.98 -7.62
C THR A 39 18.46 -1.79 -6.24
N PRO A 40 17.67 -2.76 -5.74
CA PRO A 40 17.07 -2.67 -4.42
C PRO A 40 18.10 -2.53 -3.30
N ARG A 41 17.77 -1.70 -2.30
CA ARG A 41 18.58 -1.52 -1.09
C ARG A 41 17.70 -1.73 0.14
N VAL A 42 18.29 -2.05 1.28
CA VAL A 42 17.57 -2.05 2.55
C VAL A 42 17.11 -0.63 2.89
N PHE A 43 15.85 -0.47 3.26
CA PHE A 43 15.25 0.82 3.59
C PHE A 43 15.37 1.11 5.10
N ALA A 44 16.20 2.10 5.46
CA ALA A 44 16.25 2.71 6.80
C ALA A 44 16.30 1.76 8.02
N LYS A 45 16.83 0.53 7.89
CA LYS A 45 16.74 -0.55 8.92
C LYS A 45 17.05 -0.09 10.34
N GLN A 46 18.16 0.63 10.53
CA GLN A 46 18.58 1.11 11.85
C GLN A 46 17.59 2.10 12.47
N MET A 47 16.90 2.91 11.65
CA MET A 47 15.85 3.80 12.13
C MET A 47 14.57 3.01 12.43
N LEU A 48 14.16 2.09 11.55
CA LEU A 48 12.90 1.36 11.67
C LEU A 48 12.90 0.37 12.85
N VAL A 49 14.05 -0.20 13.18
CA VAL A 49 14.20 -1.20 14.26
C VAL A 49 15.37 -0.80 15.16
N PRO A 50 15.24 0.29 15.93
CA PRO A 50 16.34 0.77 16.78
C PRO A 50 16.49 -0.10 18.05
N ASP A 51 15.46 -0.85 18.41
CA ASP A 51 15.36 -1.63 19.64
C ASP A 51 15.15 -3.12 19.37
N SER A 52 14.03 -3.52 18.78
CA SER A 52 13.64 -4.91 18.59
C SER A 52 12.54 -5.11 17.54
N GLY A 53 12.38 -6.37 17.13
CA GLY A 53 11.39 -6.80 16.14
C GLY A 53 11.90 -6.70 14.71
N ILE A 54 10.96 -6.67 13.78
CA ILE A 54 11.20 -6.72 12.34
C ILE A 54 10.28 -5.71 11.67
N ALA A 55 10.83 -4.84 10.83
CA ALA A 55 10.02 -3.98 9.96
C ALA A 55 9.56 -4.79 8.75
N MET A 56 8.27 -5.12 8.69
CA MET A 56 7.70 -6.00 7.66
C MET A 56 6.23 -5.69 7.37
N GLY A 57 5.75 -6.22 6.25
CA GLY A 57 4.42 -5.97 5.73
C GLY A 57 4.30 -4.59 5.08
N ARG A 58 3.07 -4.22 4.72
CA ARG A 58 2.80 -2.95 4.04
C ARG A 58 3.26 -1.76 4.89
N SER A 59 3.89 -0.80 4.21
CA SER A 59 4.24 0.52 4.75
C SER A 59 3.45 1.62 4.02
N ALA A 60 3.46 2.84 4.55
CA ALA A 60 2.77 3.96 3.92
C ALA A 60 3.42 5.31 4.26
N PHE A 61 3.68 6.13 3.25
CA PHE A 61 3.93 7.56 3.43
C PHE A 61 2.61 8.34 3.40
N SER A 62 2.52 9.44 4.16
CA SER A 62 1.50 10.46 3.94
C SER A 62 1.65 11.06 2.54
N ALA A 63 0.56 11.60 1.98
CA ALA A 63 0.56 12.18 0.64
C ALA A 63 1.56 13.35 0.47
N ASP A 64 1.86 14.06 1.56
CA ASP A 64 2.87 15.12 1.58
C ASP A 64 4.30 14.62 1.88
N GLY A 65 4.47 13.32 2.09
CA GLY A 65 5.74 12.65 2.35
C GLY A 65 6.37 12.90 3.71
N LYS A 66 5.69 13.62 4.61
CA LYS A 66 6.23 14.02 5.92
C LYS A 66 5.93 13.05 7.05
N GLU A 67 5.18 12.00 6.80
CA GLU A 67 4.94 10.93 7.77
C GLU A 67 5.18 9.58 7.10
N PHE A 68 5.75 8.62 7.83
CA PHE A 68 5.98 7.25 7.35
C PHE A 68 5.51 6.25 8.40
N TYR A 69 4.63 5.33 8.02
CA TYR A 69 4.02 4.31 8.86
C TYR A 69 4.43 2.92 8.38
N TYR A 70 4.66 2.00 9.30
CA TYR A 70 5.07 0.62 8.98
C TYR A 70 4.67 -0.35 10.09
N GLY A 71 4.50 -1.62 9.72
CA GLY A 71 4.37 -2.72 10.67
C GLY A 71 5.71 -3.05 11.32
N ASN A 72 5.70 -3.21 12.65
CA ASN A 72 6.80 -3.79 13.40
C ASN A 72 6.29 -5.07 14.09
N SER A 73 6.83 -6.20 13.67
CA SER A 73 6.45 -7.52 14.18
C SER A 73 7.53 -8.07 15.10
N MET A 74 7.14 -8.80 16.15
CA MET A 74 8.12 -9.47 17.01
C MET A 74 8.59 -10.81 16.44
N HIS A 75 7.75 -11.43 15.60
CA HIS A 75 7.96 -12.72 14.97
C HIS A 75 7.41 -12.72 13.56
N TRP A 76 7.93 -13.58 12.69
CA TRP A 76 7.55 -13.61 11.27
C TRP A 76 6.11 -14.09 11.06
N PHE A 77 5.73 -15.24 11.62
CA PHE A 77 4.42 -15.87 11.43
C PHE A 77 3.49 -15.75 12.65
N ASN A 78 3.79 -14.83 13.57
CA ASN A 78 3.01 -14.65 14.79
C ASN A 78 2.76 -13.17 15.05
N ALA A 79 1.48 -12.80 15.10
CA ALA A 79 1.04 -11.42 15.29
C ALA A 79 1.16 -10.91 16.74
N LYS A 80 1.54 -11.76 17.70
CA LYS A 80 1.67 -11.39 19.11
C LYS A 80 2.73 -10.31 19.28
N GLY A 81 2.33 -9.17 19.81
CA GLY A 81 3.21 -8.03 20.06
C GLY A 81 3.50 -7.18 18.82
N ASN A 82 2.80 -7.41 17.71
CA ASN A 82 2.85 -6.52 16.57
C ASN A 82 2.40 -5.11 16.95
N LYS A 83 2.95 -4.12 16.28
CA LYS A 83 2.57 -2.72 16.45
C LYS A 83 2.79 -1.97 15.16
N ILE A 84 2.03 -0.90 14.97
CA ILE A 84 2.30 0.07 13.92
C ILE A 84 3.19 1.15 14.51
N ARG A 85 4.32 1.39 13.87
CA ARG A 85 5.24 2.47 14.21
C ARG A 85 5.24 3.51 13.11
N TYR A 86 5.63 4.74 13.46
CA TYR A 86 5.69 5.82 12.50
C TYR A 86 6.72 6.90 12.82
N PHE A 87 7.10 7.65 11.79
CA PHE A 87 7.93 8.85 11.88
C PHE A 87 7.17 10.08 11.40
N LYS A 88 7.56 11.25 11.91
CA LYS A 88 7.08 12.56 11.44
C LYS A 88 8.25 13.48 11.14
N TYR A 89 8.19 14.18 10.02
CA TYR A 89 9.14 15.23 9.69
C TYR A 89 8.65 16.58 10.21
N GLU A 90 9.26 17.03 11.30
CA GLU A 90 8.93 18.29 11.98
C GLU A 90 10.23 19.00 12.40
N ARG A 91 10.20 20.33 12.52
CA ARG A 91 11.37 21.13 12.96
C ARG A 91 12.67 20.81 12.21
N ASN A 92 12.57 20.58 10.91
CA ASN A 92 13.67 20.22 10.00
C ASN A 92 14.35 18.85 10.28
N GLY A 93 13.65 17.89 10.89
CA GLY A 93 14.17 16.54 11.07
C GLY A 93 13.07 15.48 11.24
N TRP A 94 13.43 14.22 10.98
CA TRP A 94 12.56 13.09 11.27
C TRP A 94 12.59 12.76 12.76
N GLN A 95 11.40 12.66 13.35
CA GLN A 95 11.16 12.29 14.74
C GLN A 95 10.50 10.91 14.78
N GLY A 96 10.89 10.07 15.74
CA GLY A 96 10.38 8.71 15.93
C GLY A 96 11.49 7.63 16.00
N PRO A 97 11.12 6.34 15.89
CA PRO A 97 9.76 5.86 15.65
C PRO A 97 8.87 6.02 16.88
N PHE A 98 7.67 6.55 16.67
CA PHE A 98 6.59 6.53 17.66
C PHE A 98 5.73 5.28 17.45
N VAL A 99 5.04 4.82 18.50
CA VAL A 99 4.03 3.76 18.37
C VAL A 99 2.68 4.41 18.09
N LEU A 100 2.01 4.01 17.00
CA LEU A 100 0.65 4.43 16.70
C LEU A 100 -0.36 3.59 17.48
N ASN A 101 -0.24 2.27 17.39
CA ASN A 101 -1.13 1.31 18.05
C ASN A 101 -0.44 -0.06 18.19
N TYR A 102 -0.96 -0.89 19.09
CA TYR A 102 -0.52 -2.27 19.33
C TYR A 102 -1.53 -3.26 18.75
N ASP A 103 -1.06 -4.45 18.38
CA ASP A 103 -1.83 -5.57 17.81
C ASP A 103 -2.45 -5.30 16.43
N TYR A 104 -1.96 -4.28 15.71
CA TYR A 104 -2.37 -3.96 14.33
C TYR A 104 -1.19 -4.01 13.36
N SER A 105 -1.51 -4.14 12.08
CA SER A 105 -0.57 -4.18 10.96
C SER A 105 -1.16 -3.54 9.70
N THR A 106 -0.38 -3.55 8.61
CA THR A 106 -0.78 -3.11 7.25
C THR A 106 -1.42 -1.70 7.16
N PRO A 107 -0.78 -0.67 7.74
CA PRO A 107 -1.30 0.70 7.69
C PRO A 107 -1.58 1.13 6.25
N THR A 108 -2.83 1.49 5.97
CA THR A 108 -3.26 1.89 4.63
C THR A 108 -4.08 3.17 4.71
N PHE A 109 -3.60 4.26 4.13
CA PHE A 109 -4.35 5.52 4.11
C PHE A 109 -5.62 5.42 3.27
N SER A 110 -6.68 6.12 3.70
CA SER A 110 -7.74 6.52 2.79
C SER A 110 -7.20 7.47 1.71
N VAL A 111 -7.87 7.53 0.57
CA VAL A 111 -7.46 8.40 -0.57
C VAL A 111 -7.32 9.87 -0.15
N ASP A 112 -8.17 10.35 0.75
CA ASP A 112 -8.13 11.72 1.28
C ASP A 112 -7.12 11.93 2.42
N GLY A 113 -6.43 10.87 2.86
CA GLY A 113 -5.47 10.87 3.95
C GLY A 113 -6.06 11.13 5.35
N ARG A 114 -7.38 11.20 5.50
CA ARG A 114 -8.05 11.52 6.77
C ARG A 114 -8.32 10.30 7.64
N SER A 115 -8.24 9.11 7.06
CA SER A 115 -8.42 7.84 7.76
C SER A 115 -7.26 6.89 7.45
N MET A 116 -7.06 5.92 8.33
CA MET A 116 -6.10 4.84 8.12
C MET A 116 -6.77 3.51 8.45
N TYR A 117 -6.68 2.57 7.53
CA TYR A 117 -7.16 1.20 7.65
C TYR A 117 -6.05 0.29 8.17
N PHE A 118 -6.42 -0.75 8.92
CA PHE A 118 -5.50 -1.71 9.49
C PHE A 118 -6.07 -3.13 9.46
N ALA A 119 -5.17 -4.12 9.35
CA ALA A 119 -5.41 -5.48 9.82
C ALA A 119 -5.01 -5.61 11.30
N GLY A 120 -5.37 -6.71 11.97
CA GLY A 120 -5.02 -6.95 13.38
C GLY A 120 -6.20 -7.23 14.29
N LYS A 121 -6.01 -7.09 15.61
CA LYS A 121 -6.92 -7.47 16.73
C LYS A 121 -8.13 -8.34 16.34
N GLY A 122 -8.07 -9.63 16.68
CA GLY A 122 -9.12 -10.60 16.32
C GLY A 122 -8.92 -11.27 14.95
N ASP A 123 -7.75 -11.05 14.34
CA ASP A 123 -7.49 -11.33 12.92
C ASP A 123 -7.03 -12.74 12.56
N GLY A 124 -7.21 -13.75 13.42
CA GLY A 124 -6.80 -15.13 13.10
C GLY A 124 -7.46 -15.75 11.85
N LYS A 125 -8.27 -14.97 11.12
CA LYS A 125 -8.99 -15.28 9.88
C LYS A 125 -8.93 -14.14 8.83
N HIS A 126 -8.15 -13.08 9.07
CA HIS A 126 -8.14 -11.85 8.25
C HIS A 126 -9.51 -11.24 7.96
N SER A 127 -10.48 -11.42 8.86
CA SER A 127 -11.89 -11.15 8.57
C SER A 127 -12.38 -9.79 9.08
N TYR A 128 -11.45 -8.99 9.61
CA TYR A 128 -11.70 -7.64 10.12
C TYR A 128 -10.88 -6.60 9.34
N VAL A 129 -11.49 -5.45 9.10
CA VAL A 129 -10.77 -4.22 8.77
C VAL A 129 -11.06 -3.22 9.87
N TRP A 130 -10.00 -2.66 10.44
CA TRP A 130 -10.08 -1.61 11.44
C TRP A 130 -9.82 -0.25 10.78
N ILE A 131 -10.34 0.82 11.38
CA ILE A 131 -10.15 2.19 10.90
C ILE A 131 -9.86 3.13 12.07
N SER A 132 -8.90 4.03 11.87
CA SER A 132 -8.69 5.22 12.70
C SER A 132 -8.93 6.48 11.88
N HIS A 133 -9.41 7.54 12.51
CA HIS A 133 -9.64 8.84 11.89
C HIS A 133 -8.68 9.88 12.47
N ARG A 134 -8.20 10.77 11.61
CA ARG A 134 -7.38 11.91 12.02
C ARG A 134 -8.27 13.07 12.47
N ASN A 135 -8.02 13.57 13.67
CA ASN A 135 -8.62 14.77 14.23
C ASN A 135 -7.53 15.77 14.69
N LYS A 136 -7.93 16.86 15.37
CA LYS A 136 -6.99 17.89 15.84
C LYS A 136 -5.94 17.39 16.85
N ALA A 137 -6.24 16.32 17.59
CA ALA A 137 -5.35 15.72 18.57
C ALA A 137 -4.46 14.60 17.98
N GLY A 138 -4.74 14.13 16.75
CA GLY A 138 -4.01 13.05 16.10
C GLY A 138 -4.95 11.96 15.59
N TRP A 139 -4.44 10.73 15.50
CA TRP A 139 -5.24 9.56 15.15
C TRP A 139 -6.10 9.12 16.35
N THR A 140 -7.36 8.77 16.11
CA THR A 140 -8.22 8.14 17.13
C THR A 140 -7.80 6.68 17.37
N ASP A 141 -8.31 6.08 18.45
CA ASP A 141 -8.21 4.63 18.60
C ASP A 141 -8.90 3.91 17.42
N PRO A 142 -8.36 2.77 16.95
CA PRO A 142 -8.99 2.01 15.87
C PRO A 142 -10.34 1.42 16.29
N VAL A 143 -11.34 1.57 15.43
CA VAL A 143 -12.67 0.95 15.54
C VAL A 143 -12.91 -0.01 14.38
N VAL A 144 -13.85 -0.95 14.53
CA VAL A 144 -14.17 -1.90 13.44
C VAL A 144 -14.82 -1.13 12.29
N PHE A 145 -14.24 -1.22 11.09
CA PHE A 145 -14.81 -0.72 9.85
C PHE A 145 -15.61 -1.81 9.14
N LEU A 146 -15.01 -2.98 8.95
CA LEU A 146 -15.66 -4.16 8.37
C LEU A 146 -15.40 -5.39 9.23
N LYS A 147 -16.43 -6.25 9.29
CA LYS A 147 -16.34 -7.61 9.80
C LYS A 147 -17.11 -8.51 8.85
N LYS A 148 -16.43 -9.55 8.35
CA LYS A 148 -17.01 -10.52 7.42
C LYS A 148 -16.68 -11.95 7.87
N ASP A 149 -17.31 -12.92 7.20
CA ASP A 149 -17.02 -14.34 7.38
C ASP A 149 -15.98 -14.86 6.37
N TYR A 150 -15.47 -13.95 5.52
CA TYR A 150 -14.41 -14.17 4.54
C TYR A 150 -13.22 -13.25 4.79
N GLY A 151 -12.07 -13.57 4.19
CA GLY A 151 -10.85 -12.79 4.31
C GLY A 151 -10.96 -11.40 3.67
N LEU A 152 -10.36 -10.40 4.30
CA LEU A 152 -10.20 -9.01 3.86
C LEU A 152 -8.72 -8.63 3.93
N TYR A 153 -7.86 -9.56 3.51
CA TYR A 153 -6.43 -9.45 3.62
C TYR A 153 -5.93 -8.26 2.80
N ASN A 154 -5.02 -7.47 3.36
CA ASN A 154 -4.37 -6.39 2.63
C ASN A 154 -5.33 -5.35 2.00
N PHE A 155 -6.43 -5.03 2.68
CA PHE A 155 -7.45 -4.07 2.24
C PHE A 155 -6.89 -2.72 1.74
N MET A 156 -7.26 -2.29 0.53
CA MET A 156 -6.81 -1.04 -0.09
C MET A 156 -7.94 -0.26 -0.77
N PRO A 157 -8.10 1.05 -0.48
CA PRO A 157 -9.02 1.93 -1.19
C PRO A 157 -8.43 2.50 -2.49
N THR A 158 -9.29 2.90 -3.43
CA THR A 158 -8.90 3.57 -4.68
C THR A 158 -9.72 4.86 -4.93
N ASN A 159 -9.26 5.68 -5.87
CA ASN A 159 -9.87 6.97 -6.22
C ASN A 159 -11.31 6.83 -6.75
N SER A 160 -11.67 5.66 -7.30
CA SER A 160 -13.03 5.41 -7.78
C SER A 160 -14.02 5.10 -6.66
N GLY A 161 -13.56 4.99 -5.40
CA GLY A 161 -14.35 4.48 -4.29
C GLY A 161 -14.46 2.95 -4.27
N THR A 162 -13.73 2.26 -5.16
CA THR A 162 -13.53 0.82 -5.12
C THR A 162 -12.51 0.46 -4.04
N PHE A 163 -12.64 -0.73 -3.47
CA PHE A 163 -11.63 -1.33 -2.61
C PHE A 163 -11.10 -2.63 -3.22
N TYR A 164 -9.90 -3.03 -2.83
CA TYR A 164 -9.30 -4.32 -3.18
C TYR A 164 -8.86 -5.04 -1.91
N ALA A 165 -8.92 -6.36 -1.92
CA ALA A 165 -8.44 -7.21 -0.84
C ALA A 165 -8.09 -8.59 -1.38
N GLY A 166 -7.15 -9.29 -0.73
CA GLY A 166 -7.00 -10.73 -0.84
C GLY A 166 -8.15 -11.38 -0.09
N SER A 167 -8.87 -12.28 -0.75
CA SER A 167 -10.05 -12.89 -0.15
C SER A 167 -10.36 -14.25 -0.76
N ASN A 168 -10.80 -15.17 0.09
CA ASN A 168 -11.45 -16.39 -0.36
C ASN A 168 -12.92 -16.18 -0.76
N ALA A 169 -13.50 -14.99 -0.51
CA ALA A 169 -14.92 -14.71 -0.70
C ALA A 169 -15.81 -15.86 -0.17
N ASN A 170 -16.53 -16.57 -1.05
CA ASN A 170 -17.38 -17.70 -0.67
C ASN A 170 -16.72 -19.08 -0.91
N ALA A 171 -15.44 -19.12 -1.27
CA ALA A 171 -14.69 -20.33 -1.57
C ALA A 171 -13.85 -20.79 -0.36
N GLY A 172 -13.64 -22.11 -0.27
CA GLY A 172 -12.67 -22.70 0.65
C GLY A 172 -12.80 -22.27 2.11
N SER A 173 -11.65 -22.13 2.78
CA SER A 173 -11.54 -21.79 4.19
C SER A 173 -10.71 -20.54 4.36
N VAL A 174 -11.16 -19.63 5.24
CA VAL A 174 -10.39 -18.45 5.64
C VAL A 174 -9.09 -18.77 6.38
N LYS A 175 -8.87 -20.02 6.80
CA LYS A 175 -7.76 -20.42 7.68
C LYS A 175 -6.51 -20.92 6.97
N ASP A 176 -6.65 -21.46 5.76
CA ASP A 176 -5.54 -22.12 5.05
C ASP A 176 -5.00 -21.29 3.88
N TYR A 177 -5.66 -20.17 3.56
CA TYR A 177 -5.30 -19.25 2.48
C TYR A 177 -5.32 -19.85 1.06
N SER A 178 -5.52 -21.15 0.91
CA SER A 178 -5.36 -21.88 -0.36
C SER A 178 -6.26 -21.41 -1.49
N THR A 179 -7.36 -20.73 -1.16
CA THR A 179 -8.35 -20.22 -2.11
C THR A 179 -8.46 -18.69 -2.12
N TYR A 180 -7.46 -17.98 -1.59
CA TYR A 180 -7.48 -16.51 -1.65
C TYR A 180 -7.15 -16.04 -3.06
N ASP A 181 -7.97 -15.11 -3.52
CA ASP A 181 -7.86 -14.41 -4.77
C ASP A 181 -7.63 -12.92 -4.52
N PHE A 182 -6.95 -12.24 -5.44
CA PHE A 182 -7.09 -10.79 -5.56
C PHE A 182 -8.53 -10.48 -5.92
N CYS A 183 -9.22 -9.75 -5.05
CA CYS A 183 -10.63 -9.42 -5.19
C CYS A 183 -10.86 -7.92 -5.26
N LYS A 184 -11.85 -7.53 -6.08
CA LYS A 184 -12.46 -6.21 -6.05
C LYS A 184 -13.64 -6.22 -5.08
N LEU A 185 -13.74 -5.19 -4.26
CA LEU A 185 -14.80 -4.97 -3.29
C LEU A 185 -15.45 -3.59 -3.52
N THR A 186 -16.78 -3.56 -3.51
CA THR A 186 -17.57 -2.33 -3.59
C THR A 186 -18.48 -2.24 -2.37
N ILE A 187 -18.58 -1.04 -1.79
CA ILE A 187 -19.42 -0.75 -0.63
C ILE A 187 -20.43 0.29 -1.07
N PHE A 188 -21.72 -0.06 -1.04
CA PHE A 188 -22.81 0.87 -1.27
C PHE A 188 -23.78 0.82 -0.10
N LYS A 189 -23.77 1.85 0.74
CA LYS A 189 -24.46 1.86 2.03
C LYS A 189 -24.06 0.64 2.88
N THR A 190 -24.96 -0.32 3.07
CA THR A 190 -24.73 -1.57 3.80
C THR A 190 -24.38 -2.74 2.88
N ASP A 191 -24.60 -2.62 1.58
CA ASP A 191 -24.39 -3.68 0.61
C ASP A 191 -22.90 -3.74 0.24
N ILE A 192 -22.34 -4.93 0.39
CA ILE A 192 -20.92 -5.18 0.11
C ILE A 192 -20.85 -6.33 -0.89
N VAL A 193 -20.28 -6.03 -2.06
CA VAL A 193 -20.06 -7.01 -3.13
C VAL A 193 -18.57 -7.21 -3.28
N ILE A 194 -18.11 -8.45 -3.09
CA ILE A 194 -16.74 -8.88 -3.33
C ILE A 194 -16.71 -9.84 -4.51
N LYS A 195 -15.76 -9.66 -5.42
CA LYS A 195 -15.58 -10.49 -6.61
C LYS A 195 -14.10 -10.72 -6.89
N SER A 196 -13.74 -11.97 -7.15
CA SER A 196 -12.44 -12.35 -7.70
C SER A 196 -12.18 -11.57 -8.99
N LEU A 197 -10.92 -11.15 -9.20
CA LEU A 197 -10.46 -10.59 -10.47
C LEU A 197 -10.32 -11.67 -11.57
N GLY A 198 -10.33 -12.95 -11.19
CA GLY A 198 -10.29 -14.10 -12.08
C GLY A 198 -8.98 -14.25 -12.86
N PRO A 199 -8.95 -15.21 -13.79
CA PRO A 199 -7.82 -15.35 -14.70
C PRO A 199 -7.71 -14.11 -15.61
N VAL A 200 -6.52 -13.72 -16.05
CA VAL A 200 -5.22 -14.41 -15.88
C VAL A 200 -4.41 -13.90 -14.67
N ILE A 201 -5.02 -13.11 -13.78
CA ILE A 201 -4.30 -12.54 -12.62
C ILE A 201 -4.25 -13.54 -11.49
N ASN A 202 -5.40 -14.11 -11.13
CA ASN A 202 -5.50 -15.12 -10.08
C ASN A 202 -5.16 -16.50 -10.65
N THR A 203 -4.54 -17.29 -9.81
CA THR A 203 -4.11 -18.66 -10.05
C THR A 203 -4.96 -19.63 -9.22
N PRO A 204 -4.83 -20.95 -9.43
CA PRO A 204 -5.42 -21.93 -8.51
C PRO A 204 -4.74 -22.00 -7.13
N ALA A 205 -3.67 -21.23 -6.89
CA ALA A 205 -2.93 -21.19 -5.63
C ALA A 205 -3.27 -19.90 -4.84
N PHE A 206 -2.53 -19.61 -3.77
CA PHE A 206 -2.73 -18.41 -2.97
C PHE A 206 -2.34 -17.14 -3.73
N ASP A 207 -3.26 -16.18 -3.80
CA ASP A 207 -3.08 -14.84 -4.37
C ASP A 207 -3.62 -13.79 -3.38
N GLY A 208 -2.76 -13.27 -2.50
CA GLY A 208 -3.20 -12.40 -1.39
C GLY A 208 -2.41 -11.11 -1.15
N ASP A 209 -1.10 -11.09 -1.40
CA ASP A 209 -0.26 -9.89 -1.21
C ASP A 209 -0.21 -9.04 -2.47
N PHE A 210 -0.55 -7.76 -2.33
CA PHE A 210 -0.58 -6.82 -3.44
C PHE A 210 -0.51 -5.35 -2.99
N TYR A 211 -0.19 -4.52 -3.99
CA TYR A 211 -0.43 -3.09 -4.05
C TYR A 211 -1.30 -2.76 -5.27
N VAL A 212 -2.35 -1.98 -5.08
CA VAL A 212 -3.11 -1.36 -6.19
C VAL A 212 -2.85 0.14 -6.22
N ALA A 213 -2.53 0.67 -7.41
CA ALA A 213 -2.39 2.11 -7.58
C ALA A 213 -3.72 2.82 -7.30
N PRO A 214 -3.75 4.00 -6.65
CA PRO A 214 -4.99 4.71 -6.35
C PRO A 214 -5.85 5.02 -7.57
N ASP A 215 -5.23 5.21 -8.75
CA ASP A 215 -5.91 5.42 -10.03
C ASP A 215 -6.30 4.12 -10.75
N GLU A 216 -6.06 2.97 -10.11
CA GLU A 216 -6.30 1.63 -10.63
C GLU A 216 -5.61 1.33 -11.96
N SER A 217 -4.52 2.04 -12.29
CA SER A 217 -3.81 1.88 -13.55
C SER A 217 -2.88 0.66 -13.60
N TYR A 218 -2.41 0.19 -12.43
CA TYR A 218 -1.61 -1.02 -12.28
C TYR A 218 -1.78 -1.62 -10.88
N MET A 219 -1.43 -2.90 -10.76
CA MET A 219 -1.21 -3.60 -9.48
C MET A 219 0.18 -4.22 -9.47
N ILE A 220 0.81 -4.25 -8.31
CA ILE A 220 1.98 -5.09 -8.03
C ILE A 220 1.48 -6.21 -7.13
N ILE A 221 1.88 -7.44 -7.41
CA ILE A 221 1.37 -8.63 -6.74
C ILE A 221 2.52 -9.55 -6.33
N SER A 222 2.32 -10.32 -5.26
CA SER A 222 3.01 -11.60 -5.10
C SER A 222 2.75 -12.44 -6.34
N TYR A 223 3.80 -13.03 -6.89
CA TYR A 223 3.77 -13.68 -8.19
C TYR A 223 4.51 -15.02 -8.14
N LYS A 224 3.89 -16.06 -8.70
CA LYS A 224 4.37 -17.45 -8.65
C LYS A 224 4.71 -17.89 -7.22
N GLU A 225 3.79 -17.61 -6.30
CA GLU A 225 3.98 -17.98 -4.90
C GLU A 225 3.99 -19.50 -4.74
N LYS A 226 4.94 -19.99 -3.93
CA LYS A 226 5.11 -21.40 -3.59
C LYS A 226 4.51 -21.69 -2.22
N PRO A 227 4.25 -22.96 -1.87
CA PRO A 227 3.69 -23.33 -0.57
C PRO A 227 4.52 -22.93 0.67
N ASP A 228 5.81 -22.63 0.49
CA ASP A 228 6.72 -22.12 1.53
C ASP A 228 6.81 -20.59 1.57
N TYR A 229 5.90 -19.90 0.85
CA TYR A 229 5.83 -18.45 0.69
C TYR A 229 6.98 -17.84 -0.10
N GLU A 230 7.88 -18.64 -0.69
CA GLU A 230 8.81 -18.09 -1.69
C GLU A 230 8.01 -17.56 -2.88
N CYS A 231 8.30 -16.33 -3.28
CA CYS A 231 7.60 -15.71 -4.40
C CYS A 231 8.45 -14.65 -5.11
N GLU A 232 8.09 -14.39 -6.35
CA GLU A 232 8.53 -13.24 -7.12
C GLU A 232 7.54 -12.08 -6.92
N LEU A 233 7.92 -10.88 -7.34
CA LEU A 233 7.00 -9.78 -7.54
C LEU A 233 6.66 -9.63 -9.02
N GLY A 234 5.36 -9.47 -9.30
CA GLY A 234 4.81 -9.24 -10.63
C GLY A 234 4.08 -7.90 -10.71
N ILE A 235 3.87 -7.41 -11.94
CA ILE A 235 3.05 -6.23 -12.22
C ILE A 235 2.02 -6.53 -13.28
N THR A 236 0.79 -6.10 -13.06
CA THR A 236 -0.29 -6.14 -14.05
C THR A 236 -0.85 -4.73 -14.29
N PHE A 237 -1.27 -4.46 -15.52
CA PHE A 237 -1.78 -3.14 -15.92
C PHE A 237 -3.26 -3.22 -16.25
N ARG A 238 -3.98 -2.16 -15.94
CA ARG A 238 -5.37 -2.00 -16.37
C ARG A 238 -5.41 -1.89 -17.90
N LYS A 239 -6.24 -2.70 -18.55
CA LYS A 239 -6.42 -2.62 -20.00
C LYS A 239 -7.25 -1.39 -20.40
N PRO A 240 -7.19 -0.96 -21.67
CA PRO A 240 -8.01 0.15 -22.18
C PRO A 240 -9.52 -0.07 -22.10
N ASP A 241 -9.98 -1.30 -21.85
CA ASP A 241 -11.39 -1.61 -21.60
C ASP A 241 -11.86 -1.16 -20.20
N HIS A 242 -10.94 -0.70 -19.34
CA HIS A 242 -11.18 -0.28 -17.95
C HIS A 242 -11.79 -1.35 -17.02
N HIS A 243 -11.98 -2.57 -17.49
CA HIS A 243 -12.64 -3.65 -16.77
C HIS A 243 -11.71 -4.83 -16.51
N SER A 244 -10.74 -5.07 -17.38
CA SER A 244 -9.80 -6.18 -17.25
C SER A 244 -8.36 -5.70 -17.02
N TRP A 245 -7.53 -6.65 -16.63
CA TRP A 245 -6.10 -6.45 -16.39
C TRP A 245 -5.29 -7.31 -17.36
N THR A 246 -4.04 -6.92 -17.61
CA THR A 246 -3.09 -7.71 -18.41
C THR A 246 -2.65 -8.97 -17.67
N ALA A 247 -2.02 -9.91 -18.39
CA ALA A 247 -1.21 -10.92 -17.72
C ALA A 247 -0.13 -10.24 -16.86
N PRO A 248 0.15 -10.73 -15.65
CA PRO A 248 1.25 -10.21 -14.85
C PRO A 248 2.59 -10.43 -15.53
N LEU A 249 3.45 -9.40 -15.50
CA LEU A 249 4.84 -9.45 -15.94
C LEU A 249 5.77 -9.49 -14.72
N ASN A 250 6.85 -10.24 -14.80
CA ASN A 250 7.88 -10.31 -13.75
C ASN A 250 8.63 -8.96 -13.64
N LEU A 251 8.92 -8.50 -12.42
CA LEU A 251 9.65 -7.23 -12.18
C LEU A 251 11.15 -7.27 -12.52
N GLY A 252 11.66 -8.41 -12.97
CA GLY A 252 13.03 -8.60 -13.43
C GLY A 252 13.99 -9.07 -12.33
N PRO A 253 15.19 -9.52 -12.73
CA PRO A 253 16.14 -10.17 -11.82
C PRO A 253 16.65 -9.25 -10.71
N LEU A 254 16.80 -7.93 -10.95
CA LEU A 254 17.28 -7.04 -9.88
C LEU A 254 16.37 -7.04 -8.63
N ILE A 255 15.07 -7.31 -8.80
CA ILE A 255 14.09 -7.39 -7.71
C ILE A 255 13.85 -8.85 -7.29
N ASN A 256 13.76 -9.76 -8.27
CA ASN A 256 13.34 -11.15 -8.08
C ASN A 256 14.49 -12.16 -7.95
N ASP A 257 15.75 -11.72 -7.93
CA ASP A 257 16.89 -12.63 -7.81
C ASP A 257 16.97 -13.32 -6.43
N GLY A 258 17.20 -14.62 -6.48
CA GLY A 258 17.29 -15.56 -5.36
C GLY A 258 15.94 -15.94 -4.70
N ASP A 259 15.96 -17.07 -4.00
CA ASP A 259 14.83 -17.56 -3.22
C ASP A 259 14.61 -16.64 -2.01
N ALA A 260 13.40 -16.10 -1.89
CA ALA A 260 12.96 -15.29 -0.75
C ALA A 260 11.44 -15.13 -0.78
N HIS A 261 10.84 -14.90 0.37
CA HIS A 261 9.49 -14.35 0.43
C HIS A 261 9.55 -12.85 0.18
N ARG A 262 8.65 -12.33 -0.66
CA ARG A 262 8.53 -10.91 -1.00
C ARG A 262 7.07 -10.49 -0.87
N TRP A 263 6.77 -9.48 -0.06
CA TRP A 263 5.38 -9.09 0.20
C TRP A 263 5.25 -7.66 0.73
N GLY A 264 4.02 -7.19 0.97
CA GLY A 264 3.77 -5.87 1.53
C GLY A 264 4.21 -4.74 0.59
N GLU A 265 3.95 -4.92 -0.70
CA GLU A 265 4.31 -3.98 -1.75
C GLU A 265 3.65 -2.63 -1.50
N TYR A 266 4.40 -1.57 -1.78
CA TYR A 266 3.94 -0.21 -1.63
C TYR A 266 4.68 0.70 -2.59
N VAL A 267 3.94 1.46 -3.41
CA VAL A 267 4.53 2.52 -4.21
C VAL A 267 4.35 3.86 -3.51
N THR A 268 5.46 4.58 -3.37
CA THR A 268 5.51 5.93 -2.81
C THR A 268 4.55 6.90 -3.52
N PRO A 269 4.00 7.91 -2.83
CA PRO A 269 2.97 8.80 -3.40
C PRO A 269 3.44 9.59 -4.63
N ASP A 270 4.74 9.84 -4.78
CA ASP A 270 5.30 10.47 -5.98
C ASP A 270 5.52 9.48 -7.13
N GLY A 271 5.16 8.22 -6.95
CA GLY A 271 5.13 7.17 -7.97
C GLY A 271 6.49 6.63 -8.38
N LYS A 272 7.57 7.01 -7.67
CA LYS A 272 8.96 6.76 -8.07
C LYS A 272 9.57 5.51 -7.48
N TYR A 273 9.27 5.20 -6.23
CA TYR A 273 9.91 4.10 -5.51
C TYR A 273 8.90 3.05 -5.09
N LEU A 274 9.28 1.78 -5.29
CA LEU A 274 8.62 0.62 -4.72
C LEU A 274 9.34 0.27 -3.40
N ILE A 275 8.58 0.06 -2.35
CA ILE A 275 9.00 -0.49 -1.06
C ILE A 275 8.30 -1.83 -0.88
N TYR A 276 9.03 -2.85 -0.44
CA TYR A 276 8.49 -4.19 -0.19
C TYR A 276 9.31 -4.89 0.89
N THR A 277 8.72 -5.88 1.54
CA THR A 277 9.45 -6.75 2.47
C THR A 277 10.16 -7.85 1.70
N LYS A 278 11.39 -8.21 2.11
CA LYS A 278 12.11 -9.39 1.60
C LYS A 278 12.86 -10.07 2.73
N GLY A 279 12.86 -11.41 2.74
CA GLY A 279 13.73 -12.22 3.61
C GLY A 279 13.59 -13.72 3.34
N THR A 280 14.41 -14.51 4.04
CA THR A 280 14.32 -15.97 4.12
C THR A 280 13.98 -16.45 5.55
N GLY A 281 14.08 -15.55 6.54
CA GLY A 281 13.65 -15.78 7.91
C GLY A 281 13.76 -14.53 8.79
N GLU A 282 13.42 -14.65 10.08
CA GLU A 282 13.37 -13.48 10.99
C GLU A 282 14.66 -12.64 11.03
N LYS A 283 15.82 -13.29 10.83
CA LYS A 283 17.14 -12.66 10.94
C LYS A 283 17.48 -11.71 9.79
N ASP A 284 16.98 -11.99 8.58
CA ASP A 284 17.33 -11.24 7.36
C ASP A 284 16.15 -10.43 6.78
N CYS A 285 14.95 -10.62 7.32
CA CYS A 285 13.76 -9.87 6.92
C CYS A 285 13.93 -8.36 7.11
N CYS A 286 13.77 -7.60 6.02
CA CYS A 286 13.83 -6.15 6.02
C CYS A 286 12.82 -5.57 5.02
N LEU A 287 12.50 -4.28 5.18
CA LEU A 287 11.98 -3.48 4.08
C LEU A 287 13.12 -3.17 3.10
N TYR A 288 12.87 -3.39 1.83
CA TYR A 288 13.71 -2.99 0.70
C TYR A 288 13.00 -1.91 -0.10
N TRP A 289 13.77 -1.09 -0.80
CA TRP A 289 13.26 -0.08 -1.72
C TRP A 289 14.11 0.05 -2.96
N VAL A 290 13.48 0.40 -4.08
CA VAL A 290 14.09 0.48 -5.40
C VAL A 290 13.41 1.55 -6.25
N ARG A 291 14.15 2.22 -7.13
CA ARG A 291 13.55 3.09 -8.14
C ARG A 291 12.76 2.26 -9.14
N PHE A 292 11.50 2.59 -9.30
CA PHE A 292 10.50 1.75 -9.95
C PHE A 292 9.81 2.44 -11.14
N ASP A 293 9.75 3.76 -11.18
CA ASP A 293 9.09 4.55 -12.25
C ASP A 293 9.47 4.12 -13.67
N THR A 294 10.77 3.97 -13.91
CA THR A 294 11.32 3.66 -15.25
C THR A 294 11.04 2.21 -15.65
N LEU A 295 11.20 1.28 -14.70
CA LEU A 295 10.84 -0.14 -14.91
C LEU A 295 9.34 -0.28 -15.19
N LYS A 296 8.49 0.34 -14.37
CA LYS A 296 7.03 0.38 -14.57
C LYS A 296 6.67 0.91 -15.96
N ALA A 297 7.28 2.01 -16.39
CA ALA A 297 7.03 2.58 -17.70
C ALA A 297 7.41 1.61 -18.83
N LYS A 298 8.56 0.94 -18.72
CA LYS A 298 8.97 -0.10 -19.68
C LYS A 298 7.97 -1.26 -19.73
N LEU A 299 7.62 -1.84 -18.59
CA LEU A 299 6.71 -2.98 -18.50
C LEU A 299 5.29 -2.63 -18.96
N LYS A 300 4.86 -1.37 -18.76
CA LYS A 300 3.57 -0.89 -19.29
C LYS A 300 3.52 -0.94 -20.82
N LYS A 301 4.61 -0.52 -21.47
CA LYS A 301 4.72 -0.55 -22.93
C LYS A 301 4.67 -1.96 -23.47
N GLU A 302 5.39 -2.87 -22.81
CA GLU A 302 5.41 -4.30 -23.11
C GLU A 302 4.01 -4.93 -22.95
N ALA A 303 3.33 -4.70 -21.82
CA ALA A 303 2.04 -5.31 -21.53
C ALA A 303 0.89 -4.80 -22.43
N LEU A 304 0.95 -3.55 -22.86
CA LEU A 304 -0.13 -2.89 -23.61
C LEU A 304 0.18 -2.71 -25.10
N GLY A 305 1.38 -3.07 -25.56
CA GLY A 305 1.81 -2.96 -26.95
C GLY A 305 1.85 -1.52 -27.47
N ARG A 306 2.23 -0.55 -26.63
CA ARG A 306 2.26 0.90 -26.95
C ARG A 306 3.54 1.56 -26.49
#